data_AF-A0A0E2H0M7-F1
#
_entry.id   AF-A0A0E2H0M7-F1
#
_cell.length_a   1.000
_cell.length_b   1.000
_cell.length_c   1.000
_cell.angle_alpha   90.00
_cell.angle_beta   90.00
_cell.angle_gamma   90.00
#
_symmetry.space_group_name_H-M   'P 1'
#
loop_
_entity.id
_entity.type
_entity.pdbx_description
1 polymer ?
#
loop_
_entity_poly.entity_id
_entity_poly.type
_entity_poly.pdbx_seq_one_letter_code
_entity_poly.pdbx_strand_id
1 'polypeptide(L)'
;MSLRDVTFVVEDGSLGNSGSTGTGVHVKIGASPVETTVPILITGSMKPEQMKEKLGLSPLADACIDSVENGASRIYCVPVRPETVGTNGEVTHSGTGEGTVSVSGTPNNAYDIILKITEDGPLNTAAFCCSVNGGYSYDAEETIPLGGKKELTGTGITLTFAEEFKAGDTYRFSTTAPAVSNSAVLKAVESLYNSDLDFEFIHVVGTSAKALWASLAASAELFLSLYK
;
A
#
# COMPACT_ATOMS: atom_id res chain seq x y z
N MET A 1 33.31 -64.80 21.36
CA MET A 1 33.69 -63.82 20.31
C MET A 1 32.87 -62.57 20.55
N SER A 2 33.51 -61.48 20.99
CA SER A 2 32.85 -60.17 21.11
C SER A 2 32.61 -59.63 19.70
N LEU A 3 31.36 -59.29 19.38
CA LEU A 3 31.05 -58.60 18.13
C LEU A 3 31.73 -57.22 18.17
N ARG A 4 32.42 -56.87 17.07
CA ARG A 4 33.13 -55.60 16.87
C ARG A 4 32.16 -54.43 17.05
N ASP A 5 32.62 -53.38 17.72
CA ASP A 5 31.87 -52.15 17.99
C ASP A 5 31.14 -51.63 16.75
N VAL A 6 29.81 -51.54 16.86
CA VAL A 6 28.96 -50.89 15.86
C VAL A 6 28.67 -49.48 16.34
N THR A 7 29.31 -48.49 15.72
CA THR A 7 29.05 -47.07 15.96
C THR A 7 27.99 -46.59 14.98
N PHE A 8 26.81 -46.23 15.47
CA PHE A 8 25.80 -45.54 14.67
C PHE A 8 26.05 -44.03 14.78
N VAL A 9 26.31 -43.37 13.65
CA VAL A 9 26.24 -41.91 13.56
C VAL A 9 24.81 -41.58 13.14
N VAL A 10 24.00 -41.13 14.09
CA VAL A 10 22.67 -40.58 13.81
C VAL A 10 22.86 -39.09 13.60
N GLU A 11 22.77 -38.63 12.36
CA GLU A 11 22.72 -37.21 12.06
C GLU A 11 21.33 -36.69 12.44
N ASP A 12 21.26 -35.66 13.31
CA ASP A 12 20.01 -35.10 13.84
C ASP A 12 19.21 -34.28 12.80
N GLY A 13 19.68 -34.23 11.55
CA GLY A 13 19.01 -33.53 10.47
C GLY A 13 18.84 -32.02 10.72
N SER A 14 19.70 -31.40 11.54
CA SER A 14 19.54 -30.00 11.97
C SER A 14 18.31 -29.73 12.85
N LEU A 15 17.76 -30.73 13.55
CA LEU A 15 16.76 -30.49 14.60
C LEU A 15 17.41 -29.66 15.73
N GLY A 16 17.06 -28.37 15.79
CA GLY A 16 17.67 -27.39 16.71
C GLY A 16 18.45 -26.29 16.00
N ASN A 17 18.59 -26.33 14.67
CA ASN A 17 19.09 -25.19 13.91
C ASN A 17 17.98 -24.14 13.73
N SER A 18 17.62 -23.46 14.83
CA SER A 18 16.89 -22.19 14.79
C SER A 18 17.78 -21.01 14.36
N GLY A 19 18.96 -21.29 13.77
CA GLY A 19 19.99 -20.30 13.45
C GLY A 19 19.85 -19.62 12.09
N SER A 20 18.99 -20.13 11.21
CA SER A 20 18.64 -19.44 9.96
C SER A 20 17.41 -18.57 10.21
N THR A 21 17.51 -17.56 11.08
CA THR A 21 16.58 -16.44 10.96
C THR A 21 16.86 -15.81 9.61
N GLY A 22 15.90 -15.86 8.69
CA GLY A 22 15.97 -15.04 7.48
C GLY A 22 16.33 -13.61 7.88
N THR A 23 17.22 -12.99 7.12
CA THR A 23 17.55 -11.57 7.25
C THR A 23 16.31 -10.68 7.14
N GLY A 24 15.21 -11.22 6.59
CA GLY A 24 13.92 -10.54 6.43
C GLY A 24 13.96 -9.52 5.29
N VAL A 25 15.03 -9.54 4.49
CA VAL A 25 15.22 -8.65 3.36
C VAL A 25 14.43 -9.17 2.17
N HIS A 26 13.52 -8.36 1.68
CA HIS A 26 12.65 -8.75 0.57
C HIS A 26 12.35 -7.58 -0.35
N VAL A 27 11.91 -7.91 -1.55
CA VAL A 27 11.46 -6.94 -2.54
C VAL A 27 9.94 -6.83 -2.47
N LYS A 28 9.41 -5.61 -2.60
CA LYS A 28 7.97 -5.39 -2.82
C LYS A 28 7.76 -4.72 -4.16
N ILE A 29 6.91 -5.29 -5.00
CA ILE A 29 6.53 -4.73 -6.30
C ILE A 29 5.07 -4.34 -6.20
N GLY A 30 4.72 -3.09 -6.49
CA GLY A 30 3.35 -2.63 -6.31
C GLY A 30 3.03 -1.30 -6.97
N ALA A 31 1.74 -0.98 -7.01
CA ALA A 31 1.24 0.29 -7.51
C ALA A 31 1.79 1.44 -6.65
N SER A 32 2.42 2.42 -7.30
CA SER A 32 2.85 3.67 -6.67
C SER A 32 2.91 4.78 -7.72
N PRO A 33 2.60 6.05 -7.35
CA PRO A 33 2.72 7.19 -8.24
C PRO A 33 4.19 7.63 -8.47
N VAL A 34 5.15 7.06 -7.74
CA VAL A 34 6.56 7.43 -7.82
C VAL A 34 7.23 6.72 -8.98
N GLU A 35 7.91 7.46 -9.86
CA GLU A 35 8.70 6.89 -10.95
C GLU A 35 10.18 6.83 -10.55
N THR A 36 10.77 5.64 -10.62
CA THR A 36 12.19 5.41 -10.33
C THR A 36 12.73 4.33 -11.26
N THR A 37 14.02 4.43 -11.59
CA THR A 37 14.75 3.41 -12.36
C THR A 37 15.44 2.39 -11.46
N VAL A 38 15.58 2.69 -10.17
CA VAL A 38 16.23 1.83 -9.18
C VAL A 38 15.28 1.52 -8.02
N PRO A 39 15.36 0.32 -7.42
CA PRO A 39 14.57 -0.02 -6.24
C PRO A 39 14.81 0.96 -5.08
N ILE A 40 13.74 1.39 -4.42
CA ILE A 40 13.78 2.31 -3.28
C ILE A 40 14.01 1.51 -2.01
N LEU A 41 15.07 1.87 -1.29
CA LEU A 41 15.38 1.26 0.00
C LEU A 41 14.52 1.85 1.12
N ILE A 42 13.78 0.98 1.79
CA ILE A 42 13.10 1.26 3.07
C ILE A 42 13.76 0.42 4.16
N THR A 43 14.00 1.03 5.32
CA THR A 43 14.59 0.36 6.48
C THR A 43 13.60 0.33 7.64
N GLY A 44 13.74 -0.66 8.53
CA GLY A 44 12.88 -0.83 9.70
C GLY A 44 12.94 0.32 10.72
N SER A 45 13.90 1.23 10.57
CA SER A 45 14.05 2.43 11.41
C SER A 45 13.29 3.65 10.88
N MET A 46 12.75 3.59 9.66
CA MET A 46 11.98 4.70 9.08
C MET A 46 10.60 4.78 9.73
N LYS A 47 10.11 6.01 9.91
CA LYS A 47 8.73 6.22 10.36
C LYS A 47 7.74 6.08 9.20
N PRO A 48 6.46 5.76 9.45
CA PRO A 48 5.44 5.64 8.39
C PRO A 48 5.35 6.88 7.50
N GLU A 49 5.54 8.09 8.04
CA GLU A 49 5.49 9.34 7.27
C GLU A 49 6.63 9.41 6.24
N GLN A 50 7.83 8.95 6.60
CA GLN A 50 9.00 8.94 5.72
C GLN A 50 8.84 7.92 4.58
N MET A 51 8.16 6.81 4.86
CA MET A 51 7.83 5.81 3.83
C MET A 51 6.80 6.35 2.84
N LYS A 52 5.76 7.02 3.33
CA LYS A 52 4.73 7.68 2.51
C LYS A 52 5.31 8.80 1.65
N GLU A 53 6.29 9.54 2.15
CA GLU A 53 7.00 10.56 1.37
C GLU A 53 7.80 9.94 0.22
N LYS A 54 8.45 8.80 0.45
CA LYS A 54 9.28 8.11 -0.54
C LYS A 54 8.48 7.35 -1.60
N LEU A 55 7.35 6.76 -1.20
CA LEU A 55 6.57 5.84 -2.03
C LEU A 55 5.22 6.42 -2.48
N GLY A 56 4.87 7.61 -2.01
CA GLY A 56 3.55 8.20 -2.17
C GLY A 56 2.49 7.47 -1.32
N LEU A 57 1.31 8.09 -1.16
CA LEU A 57 0.16 7.40 -0.57
C LEU A 57 -0.34 6.34 -1.56
N SER A 58 0.11 5.11 -1.38
CA SER A 58 -0.08 4.05 -2.37
C SER A 58 -0.14 2.67 -1.71
N PRO A 59 -0.72 1.66 -2.39
CA PRO A 59 -0.74 0.29 -1.89
C PRO A 59 0.66 -0.25 -1.57
N LEU A 60 1.67 0.14 -2.36
CA LEU A 60 3.06 -0.22 -2.11
C LEU A 60 3.57 0.35 -0.78
N ALA A 61 3.26 1.62 -0.48
CA ALA A 61 3.65 2.24 0.77
C ALA A 61 3.00 1.55 1.98
N ASP A 62 1.71 1.25 1.90
CA ASP A 62 0.99 0.57 2.98
C ASP A 62 1.56 -0.83 3.24
N ALA A 63 1.87 -1.58 2.19
CA ALA A 63 2.52 -2.88 2.33
C ALA A 63 3.95 -2.78 2.88
N CYS A 64 4.71 -1.72 2.53
CA CYS A 64 6.05 -1.48 3.11
C CYS A 64 5.91 -1.12 4.62
N ILE A 65 4.91 -0.31 5.02
CA ILE A 65 4.63 0.05 6.43
C ILE A 65 4.24 -1.18 7.24
N ASP A 66 3.25 -1.95 6.79
CA ASP A 66 2.78 -3.16 7.48
C ASP A 66 3.94 -4.13 7.74
N SER A 67 4.80 -4.35 6.75
CA SER A 67 5.95 -5.23 6.95
C SER A 67 6.99 -4.67 7.91
N VAL A 68 7.25 -3.36 7.92
CA VAL A 68 8.17 -2.76 8.90
C VAL A 68 7.59 -2.84 10.31
N GLU A 69 6.29 -2.58 10.48
CA GLU A 69 5.60 -2.71 11.77
C GLU A 69 5.61 -4.15 12.29
N ASN A 70 5.61 -5.14 11.39
CA ASN A 70 5.78 -6.56 11.70
C ASN A 70 7.26 -7.02 11.80
N GLY A 71 8.22 -6.09 11.80
CA GLY A 71 9.63 -6.36 12.08
C GLY A 71 10.54 -6.57 10.86
N ALA A 72 10.11 -6.20 9.65
CA ALA A 72 11.00 -6.21 8.49
C ALA A 72 12.15 -5.21 8.66
N SER A 73 13.38 -5.72 8.56
CA SER A 73 14.60 -4.93 8.74
C SER A 73 14.90 -4.05 7.52
N ARG A 74 14.63 -4.57 6.32
CA ARG A 74 14.96 -3.94 5.04
C ARG A 74 13.98 -4.40 3.95
N ILE A 75 13.50 -3.44 3.16
CA ILE A 75 12.61 -3.69 2.04
C ILE A 75 13.11 -2.91 0.84
N TYR A 76 13.27 -3.59 -0.30
CA TYR A 76 13.49 -2.94 -1.59
C TYR A 76 12.13 -2.77 -2.27
N CYS A 77 11.56 -1.57 -2.22
CA CYS A 77 10.28 -1.29 -2.85
C CYS A 77 10.53 -0.91 -4.33
N VAL A 78 9.87 -1.58 -5.28
CA VAL A 78 9.92 -1.32 -6.73
C VAL A 78 8.57 -0.72 -7.14
N PRO A 79 8.49 0.61 -7.26
CA PRO A 79 7.30 1.30 -7.74
C PRO A 79 6.98 0.87 -9.17
N VAL A 80 5.73 0.47 -9.39
CA VAL A 80 5.18 0.21 -10.72
C VAL A 80 4.04 1.18 -10.95
N ARG A 81 4.11 1.93 -12.04
CA ARG A 81 3.04 2.83 -12.43
C ARG A 81 1.78 2.01 -12.74
N PRO A 82 0.64 2.30 -12.10
CA PRO A 82 -0.59 1.58 -12.38
C PRO A 82 -1.15 1.94 -13.76
N GLU A 83 -1.71 0.94 -14.44
CA GLU A 83 -2.38 1.10 -15.73
C GLU A 83 -3.90 1.22 -15.55
N THR A 84 -4.44 0.63 -14.48
CA THR A 84 -5.85 0.76 -14.10
C THR A 84 -5.95 1.75 -12.96
N VAL A 85 -6.68 2.84 -13.17
CA VAL A 85 -6.92 3.87 -12.15
C VAL A 85 -7.86 3.35 -11.06
N GLY A 86 -7.69 3.85 -9.83
CA GLY A 86 -8.67 3.64 -8.76
C GLY A 86 -9.99 4.35 -9.05
N THR A 87 -11.05 3.92 -8.37
CA THR A 87 -12.41 4.49 -8.51
C THR A 87 -12.94 4.98 -7.18
N ASN A 88 -13.70 6.08 -7.21
CA ASN A 88 -14.44 6.57 -6.06
C ASN A 88 -15.77 5.82 -5.93
N GLY A 89 -16.12 5.42 -4.71
CA GLY A 89 -17.44 4.91 -4.38
C GLY A 89 -18.47 6.02 -4.21
N GLU A 90 -19.73 5.62 -4.00
CA GLU A 90 -20.83 6.55 -3.74
C GLU A 90 -20.71 7.18 -2.36
N VAL A 91 -21.09 8.46 -2.26
CA VAL A 91 -21.12 9.20 -0.99
C VAL A 91 -22.41 8.91 -0.27
N THR A 92 -22.30 8.36 0.93
CA THR A 92 -23.41 8.18 1.86
C THR A 92 -23.41 9.34 2.85
N HIS A 93 -24.51 10.08 2.92
CA HIS A 93 -24.73 11.12 3.92
C HIS A 93 -25.55 10.57 5.09
N SER A 94 -25.19 10.96 6.30
CA SER A 94 -25.95 10.69 7.52
C SER A 94 -26.00 11.97 8.34
N GLY A 95 -27.19 12.50 8.52
CA GLY A 95 -27.38 13.81 9.12
C GLY A 95 -28.76 14.39 8.89
N THR A 96 -28.92 15.66 9.26
CA THR A 96 -30.18 16.41 9.05
C THR A 96 -29.99 17.68 8.24
N GLY A 97 -28.77 18.00 7.82
CA GLY A 97 -28.49 19.08 6.88
C GLY A 97 -28.81 18.68 5.45
N GLU A 98 -28.94 19.68 4.57
CA GLU A 98 -29.19 19.50 3.13
C GLU A 98 -27.90 19.57 2.31
N GLY A 99 -26.75 19.74 2.98
CA GLY A 99 -25.42 19.79 2.38
C GLY A 99 -25.15 18.56 1.53
N THR A 100 -24.55 18.76 0.35
CA THR A 100 -24.16 17.67 -0.52
C THR A 100 -22.65 17.67 -0.76
N VAL A 101 -22.06 16.47 -0.78
CA VAL A 101 -20.66 16.27 -1.12
C VAL A 101 -20.58 15.34 -2.31
N SER A 102 -19.99 15.83 -3.40
CA SER A 102 -19.65 15.03 -4.57
C SER A 102 -18.14 14.85 -4.67
N VAL A 103 -17.71 13.75 -5.27
CA VAL A 103 -16.31 13.33 -5.30
C VAL A 103 -15.86 13.16 -6.75
N SER A 104 -14.65 13.62 -7.03
CA SER A 104 -14.01 13.50 -8.34
C SER A 104 -12.52 13.24 -8.18
N GLY A 105 -11.86 12.92 -9.28
CA GLY A 105 -10.43 12.60 -9.32
C GLY A 105 -10.18 11.11 -9.53
N THR A 106 -8.92 10.72 -9.34
CA THR A 106 -8.47 9.34 -9.51
C THR A 106 -7.68 8.94 -8.27
N PRO A 107 -8.28 8.18 -7.33
CA PRO A 107 -7.61 7.80 -6.11
C PRO A 107 -6.37 6.94 -6.40
N ASN A 108 -5.29 7.22 -5.69
CA ASN A 108 -4.03 6.48 -5.79
C ASN A 108 -3.90 5.35 -4.76
N ASN A 109 -4.89 5.17 -3.89
CA ASN A 109 -4.98 4.08 -2.92
C ASN A 109 -6.44 3.74 -2.57
N ALA A 110 -6.62 2.65 -1.82
CA ALA A 110 -7.89 2.33 -1.18
C ALA A 110 -8.01 3.15 0.13
N TYR A 111 -8.99 4.03 0.17
CA TYR A 111 -9.28 4.89 1.31
C TYR A 111 -10.67 4.61 1.85
N ASP A 112 -10.83 4.80 3.16
CA ASP A 112 -12.12 4.93 3.81
C ASP A 112 -12.27 6.38 4.28
N ILE A 113 -12.97 7.20 3.49
CA ILE A 113 -13.11 8.63 3.78
C ILE A 113 -14.32 8.87 4.68
N ILE A 114 -14.12 9.61 5.76
CA ILE A 114 -15.19 10.13 6.63
C ILE A 114 -15.00 11.64 6.78
N LEU A 115 -15.95 12.41 6.28
CA LEU A 115 -16.07 13.83 6.54
C LEU A 115 -17.08 14.04 7.65
N LYS A 116 -16.71 14.80 8.67
CA LYS A 116 -17.62 15.19 9.75
C LYS A 116 -17.72 16.70 9.80
N ILE A 117 -18.93 17.22 9.65
CA ILE A 117 -19.20 18.64 9.80
C ILE A 117 -19.18 18.98 11.29
N THR A 118 -18.40 19.98 11.65
CA THR A 118 -18.20 20.42 13.04
C THR A 118 -18.91 21.73 13.35
N GLU A 119 -19.08 22.61 12.35
CA GLU A 119 -19.81 23.87 12.46
C GLU A 119 -20.87 24.01 11.37
N ASP A 120 -22.02 24.58 11.73
CA ASP A 120 -23.13 24.87 10.83
C ASP A 120 -22.81 26.03 9.87
N GLY A 121 -23.43 26.01 8.69
CA GLY A 121 -23.53 27.17 7.82
C GLY A 121 -23.19 26.89 6.36
N PRO A 122 -23.17 27.96 5.53
CA PRO A 122 -22.83 27.85 4.12
C PRO A 122 -21.32 27.66 3.91
N LEU A 123 -20.91 27.55 2.64
CA LEU A 123 -19.50 27.61 2.24
C LEU A 123 -18.81 28.83 2.89
N ASN A 124 -17.54 28.68 3.24
CA ASN A 124 -16.73 29.69 3.96
C ASN A 124 -17.19 30.01 5.40
N THR A 125 -18.18 29.28 5.94
CA THR A 125 -18.62 29.41 7.34
C THR A 125 -18.62 28.06 8.03
N ALA A 126 -19.24 27.04 7.43
CA ALA A 126 -19.20 25.68 7.97
C ALA A 126 -17.78 25.14 8.01
N ALA A 127 -17.49 24.32 9.02
CA ALA A 127 -16.22 23.66 9.23
C ALA A 127 -16.38 22.15 9.25
N PHE A 128 -15.33 21.44 8.88
CA PHE A 128 -15.30 19.99 8.86
C PHE A 128 -13.94 19.45 9.29
N CYS A 129 -13.92 18.21 9.74
CA CYS A 129 -12.72 17.40 9.83
C CYS A 129 -12.83 16.18 8.91
N CYS A 130 -11.70 15.78 8.35
CA CYS A 130 -11.61 14.65 7.41
C CYS A 130 -10.80 13.52 8.03
N SER A 131 -11.24 12.29 7.82
CA SER A 131 -10.44 11.10 8.05
C SER A 131 -10.30 10.35 6.73
N VAL A 132 -9.07 9.96 6.39
CA VAL A 132 -8.78 9.15 5.19
C VAL A 132 -8.64 7.65 5.49
N ASN A 133 -8.70 7.28 6.77
CA ASN A 133 -8.46 5.94 7.27
C ASN A 133 -9.63 5.45 8.14
N GLY A 134 -10.86 5.70 7.73
CA GLY A 134 -12.05 5.11 8.36
C GLY A 134 -12.32 5.56 9.79
N GLY A 135 -11.77 6.71 10.20
CA GLY A 135 -11.98 7.30 11.52
C GLY A 135 -10.90 6.98 12.55
N TYR A 136 -9.81 6.29 12.18
CA TYR A 136 -8.68 6.07 13.11
C TYR A 136 -7.97 7.38 13.46
N SER A 137 -7.84 8.30 12.50
CA SER A 137 -7.32 9.65 12.73
C SER A 137 -8.08 10.67 11.90
N TYR A 138 -8.22 11.87 12.46
CA TYR A 138 -8.81 13.02 11.77
C TYR A 138 -7.74 14.10 11.58
N ASP A 139 -7.81 14.75 10.43
CA ASP A 139 -7.07 15.97 10.16
C ASP A 139 -7.58 17.11 11.05
N ALA A 140 -6.78 18.18 11.11
CA ALA A 140 -7.21 19.40 11.77
C ALA A 140 -8.51 19.92 11.16
N GLU A 141 -9.34 20.53 11.99
CA GLU A 141 -10.57 21.18 11.55
C GLU A 141 -10.24 22.30 10.56
N GLU A 142 -11.01 22.35 9.47
CA GLU A 142 -10.87 23.34 8.42
C GLU A 142 -12.24 23.85 7.95
N THR A 143 -12.32 25.13 7.65
CA THR A 143 -13.52 25.74 7.05
C THR A 143 -13.70 25.25 5.62
N ILE A 144 -14.95 24.98 5.22
CA ILE A 144 -15.29 24.62 3.84
C ILE A 144 -14.89 25.80 2.93
N PRO A 145 -14.06 25.58 1.88
CA PRO A 145 -13.62 26.66 1.00
C PRO A 145 -14.78 27.39 0.33
N LEU A 146 -14.65 28.71 0.13
CA LEU A 146 -15.67 29.52 -0.55
C LEU A 146 -16.03 28.99 -1.94
N GLY A 147 -15.06 28.42 -2.67
CA GLY A 147 -15.28 27.81 -3.98
C GLY A 147 -15.93 26.43 -3.95
N GLY A 148 -16.25 25.91 -2.77
CA GLY A 148 -16.85 24.60 -2.56
C GLY A 148 -15.95 23.43 -2.96
N LYS A 149 -14.69 23.66 -3.35
CA LYS A 149 -13.77 22.60 -3.78
C LYS A 149 -12.64 22.43 -2.80
N LYS A 150 -12.39 21.19 -2.39
CA LYS A 150 -11.27 20.82 -1.52
C LYS A 150 -10.55 19.62 -2.10
N GLU A 151 -9.25 19.77 -2.36
CA GLU A 151 -8.39 18.64 -2.64
C GLU A 151 -8.00 17.96 -1.32
N LEU A 152 -8.14 16.63 -1.27
CA LEU A 152 -7.56 15.81 -0.22
C LEU A 152 -6.11 15.52 -0.61
N THR A 153 -5.20 16.38 -0.15
CA THR A 153 -3.80 16.44 -0.60
C THR A 153 -3.15 15.05 -0.62
N GLY A 154 -2.56 14.70 -1.76
CA GLY A 154 -1.81 13.46 -1.93
C GLY A 154 -2.66 12.21 -2.16
N THR A 155 -4.00 12.28 -2.09
CA THR A 155 -4.88 11.12 -2.38
C THR A 155 -5.37 11.08 -3.83
N GLY A 156 -5.25 12.19 -4.56
CA GLY A 156 -5.80 12.34 -5.92
C GLY A 156 -7.33 12.55 -5.95
N ILE A 157 -7.94 12.81 -4.78
CA ILE A 157 -9.38 13.01 -4.61
C ILE A 157 -9.68 14.49 -4.42
N THR A 158 -10.70 14.99 -5.12
CA THR A 158 -11.27 16.33 -4.92
C THR A 158 -12.73 16.22 -4.50
N LEU A 159 -13.04 16.83 -3.36
CA LEU A 159 -14.38 17.00 -2.83
C LEU A 159 -15.00 18.28 -3.40
N THR A 160 -16.27 18.22 -3.77
CA THR A 160 -17.09 19.38 -4.12
C THR A 160 -18.30 19.43 -3.21
N PHE A 161 -18.34 20.47 -2.38
CA PHE A 161 -19.38 20.83 -1.43
C PHE A 161 -20.40 21.76 -2.10
N ALA A 162 -21.68 21.53 -1.83
CA ALA A 162 -22.77 22.41 -2.22
C ALA A 162 -23.83 22.47 -1.12
N GLU A 163 -24.67 23.50 -1.17
CA GLU A 163 -25.71 23.81 -0.18
C GLU A 163 -25.15 24.17 1.23
N GLU A 164 -26.04 24.20 2.22
CA GLU A 164 -25.73 24.56 3.61
C GLU A 164 -25.49 23.30 4.45
N PHE A 165 -24.41 23.31 5.24
CA PHE A 165 -24.00 22.19 6.06
C PHE A 165 -24.45 22.36 7.50
N LYS A 166 -24.68 21.23 8.17
CA LYS A 166 -25.12 21.19 9.55
C LYS A 166 -24.14 20.40 10.41
N ALA A 167 -23.77 20.94 11.55
CA ALA A 167 -22.89 20.33 12.52
C ALA A 167 -23.45 18.97 12.98
N GLY A 168 -22.58 17.98 13.00
CA GLY A 168 -22.93 16.59 13.28
C GLY A 168 -23.25 15.75 12.05
N ASP A 169 -23.45 16.36 10.88
CA ASP A 169 -23.58 15.61 9.63
C ASP A 169 -22.28 14.91 9.26
N THR A 170 -22.42 13.72 8.66
CA THR A 170 -21.29 12.92 8.20
C THR A 170 -21.47 12.46 6.76
N TYR A 171 -20.38 12.47 6.01
CA TYR A 171 -20.33 11.98 4.64
C TYR A 171 -19.25 10.90 4.54
N ARG A 172 -19.63 9.71 4.07
CA ARG A 172 -18.74 8.55 4.02
C ARG A 172 -18.71 7.97 2.62
N PHE A 173 -17.51 7.65 2.14
CA PHE A 173 -17.32 6.90 0.90
C PHE A 173 -15.99 6.16 0.96
N SER A 174 -15.85 5.10 0.17
CA SER A 174 -14.60 4.36 0.03
C SER A 174 -14.06 4.47 -1.39
N THR A 175 -12.77 4.22 -1.57
CA THR A 175 -12.14 4.15 -2.89
C THR A 175 -11.50 2.79 -3.13
N THR A 176 -11.33 2.45 -4.40
CA THR A 176 -10.54 1.29 -4.80
C THR A 176 -9.11 1.70 -5.11
N ALA A 177 -8.15 0.83 -4.78
CA ALA A 177 -6.76 1.02 -5.13
C ALA A 177 -6.53 0.87 -6.64
N PRO A 178 -5.58 1.61 -7.22
CA PRO A 178 -5.18 1.41 -8.60
C PRO A 178 -4.48 0.04 -8.78
N ALA A 179 -4.59 -0.54 -9.98
CA ALA A 179 -4.05 -1.86 -10.27
C ALA A 179 -2.92 -1.83 -11.31
N VAL A 180 -1.94 -2.70 -11.10
CA VAL A 180 -0.81 -2.95 -11.99
C VAL A 180 -1.13 -4.12 -12.91
N SER A 181 -0.66 -4.06 -14.16
CA SER A 181 -0.84 -5.14 -15.12
C SER A 181 0.11 -6.30 -14.87
N ASN A 182 -0.27 -7.50 -15.30
CA ASN A 182 0.60 -8.68 -15.21
C ASN A 182 1.94 -8.45 -15.95
N SER A 183 1.90 -7.76 -17.10
CA SER A 183 3.11 -7.47 -17.87
C SER A 183 4.04 -6.52 -17.14
N ALA A 184 3.49 -5.49 -16.48
CA ALA A 184 4.29 -4.56 -15.69
C ALA A 184 4.96 -5.25 -14.49
N VAL A 185 4.24 -6.14 -13.80
CA VAL A 185 4.83 -6.94 -12.70
C VAL A 185 5.95 -7.85 -13.21
N LEU A 186 5.75 -8.56 -14.32
CA LEU A 186 6.77 -9.44 -14.88
C LEU A 186 8.04 -8.67 -15.26
N LYS A 187 7.90 -7.51 -15.90
CA LYS A 187 9.05 -6.63 -16.21
C LYS A 187 9.79 -6.16 -14.96
N ALA A 188 9.05 -5.85 -13.89
CA ALA A 188 9.63 -5.46 -12.62
C ALA A 188 10.35 -6.61 -11.90
N VAL A 189 9.95 -7.86 -12.14
CA VAL A 189 10.69 -9.04 -11.65
C VAL A 189 11.94 -9.28 -12.50
N GLU A 190 11.82 -9.20 -13.82
CA GLU A 190 12.94 -9.39 -14.75
C GLU A 190 14.06 -8.35 -14.55
N SER A 191 13.73 -7.12 -14.15
CA SER A 191 14.72 -6.09 -13.84
C SER A 191 15.60 -6.44 -12.63
N LEU A 192 15.16 -7.39 -11.78
CA LEU A 192 15.91 -7.84 -10.60
C LEU A 192 16.88 -8.98 -10.92
N TYR A 193 16.75 -9.67 -12.06
CA TYR A 193 17.57 -10.83 -12.40
C TYR A 193 19.07 -10.55 -12.44
N ASN A 194 19.44 -9.32 -12.83
CA ASN A 194 20.84 -8.88 -12.91
C ASN A 194 21.15 -7.82 -11.84
N SER A 195 20.34 -7.73 -10.78
CA SER A 195 20.57 -6.77 -9.71
C SER A 195 21.56 -7.34 -8.69
N ASP A 196 22.42 -6.49 -8.14
CA ASP A 196 23.32 -6.85 -7.03
C ASP A 196 22.60 -6.83 -5.67
N LEU A 197 21.26 -6.97 -5.68
CA LEU A 197 20.44 -6.89 -4.47
C LEU A 197 20.32 -8.28 -3.84
N ASP A 198 20.70 -8.38 -2.57
CA ASP A 198 20.43 -9.57 -1.76
C ASP A 198 19.01 -9.49 -1.20
N PHE A 199 18.15 -10.42 -1.62
CA PHE A 199 16.78 -10.54 -1.11
C PHE A 199 16.31 -12.00 -1.09
N GLU A 200 15.37 -12.30 -0.19
CA GLU A 200 14.89 -13.67 0.05
C GLU A 200 13.67 -14.02 -0.79
N PHE A 201 12.78 -13.05 -1.02
CA PHE A 201 11.58 -13.23 -1.82
C PHE A 201 11.08 -11.91 -2.41
N ILE A 202 10.16 -12.04 -3.37
CA ILE A 202 9.44 -10.93 -3.98
C ILE A 202 7.97 -11.00 -3.56
N HIS A 203 7.47 -9.92 -2.97
CA HIS A 203 6.07 -9.74 -2.66
C HIS A 203 5.40 -8.87 -3.73
N VAL A 204 4.46 -9.46 -4.46
CA VAL A 204 3.60 -8.73 -5.39
C VAL A 204 2.44 -8.13 -4.60
N VAL A 205 2.43 -6.81 -4.48
CA VAL A 205 1.46 -6.04 -3.68
C VAL A 205 0.22 -5.75 -4.52
N GLY A 206 -0.95 -6.07 -3.95
CA GLY A 206 -2.25 -5.80 -4.55
C GLY A 206 -2.90 -7.03 -5.17
N THR A 207 -4.06 -6.83 -5.80
CA THR A 207 -4.83 -7.91 -6.42
C THR A 207 -4.09 -8.47 -7.63
N SER A 208 -3.95 -9.80 -7.67
CA SER A 208 -3.32 -10.53 -8.76
C SER A 208 -4.24 -11.62 -9.30
N ALA A 209 -3.96 -12.09 -10.52
CA ALA A 209 -4.73 -13.15 -11.17
C ALA A 209 -3.92 -14.44 -11.33
N LYS A 210 -4.60 -15.58 -11.44
CA LYS A 210 -3.99 -16.90 -11.68
C LYS A 210 -2.96 -16.90 -12.83
N ALA A 211 -3.24 -16.15 -13.90
CA ALA A 211 -2.34 -16.04 -15.04
C ALA A 211 -0.97 -15.45 -14.68
N LEU A 212 -0.92 -14.44 -13.78
CA LEU A 212 0.34 -13.85 -13.33
C LEU A 212 1.20 -14.90 -12.60
N TRP A 213 0.59 -15.65 -11.69
CA TRP A 213 1.29 -16.69 -10.92
C TRP A 213 1.87 -17.80 -11.81
N ALA A 214 1.15 -18.19 -12.87
CA ALA A 214 1.66 -19.15 -13.85
C ALA A 214 2.91 -18.61 -14.59
N SER A 215 2.89 -17.33 -14.99
CA SER A 215 4.05 -16.68 -15.61
C SER A 215 5.23 -16.55 -14.65
N LEU A 216 4.99 -16.18 -13.39
CA LEU A 216 6.03 -16.07 -12.37
C LEU A 216 6.68 -17.42 -12.04
N ALA A 217 5.91 -18.51 -12.03
CA ALA A 217 6.44 -19.85 -11.84
C ALA A 217 7.41 -20.24 -12.97
N ALA A 218 7.03 -20.02 -14.23
CA ALA A 218 7.91 -20.27 -15.37
C ALA A 218 9.17 -19.39 -15.34
N SER A 219 9.04 -18.13 -14.95
CA SER A 219 10.15 -17.21 -14.73
C SER A 219 11.13 -17.70 -13.67
N ALA A 220 10.62 -18.19 -12.54
CA ALA A 220 11.44 -18.73 -11.46
C ALA A 220 12.18 -20.01 -11.89
N GLU A 221 11.50 -20.92 -12.60
CA GLU A 221 12.14 -22.13 -13.15
C GLU A 221 13.27 -21.79 -14.13
N LEU A 222 13.04 -20.81 -15.02
CA LEU A 222 14.05 -20.35 -15.96
C LEU A 222 15.24 -19.73 -15.22
N PHE A 223 14.99 -18.85 -14.25
CA PHE A 223 16.05 -18.23 -13.45
C PHE A 223 16.92 -19.29 -12.75
N LEU A 224 16.30 -20.27 -12.09
CA LEU A 224 17.01 -21.38 -11.44
C LEU A 224 17.79 -22.25 -12.44
N SER A 225 17.34 -22.36 -13.70
CA SER A 225 18.06 -23.11 -14.73
C SER A 225 19.32 -22.40 -15.23
N LEU A 226 19.29 -21.06 -15.27
CA LEU A 226 20.37 -20.24 -15.82
C LEU A 226 21.47 -19.93 -14.79
N TYR A 227 21.11 -19.82 -13.51
CA TYR A 227 22.00 -19.37 -12.44
C TYR A 227 22.31 -20.46 -11.39
N LYS A 228 22.14 -21.73 -11.78
CA LYS A 228 22.53 -22.89 -10.96
C LYS A 228 24.03 -23.16 -10.99
#